data_AF-A0A2U0I0F4-F1
#
_entry.id   AF-A0A2U0I0F4-F1
#
_cell.length_a   1.000
_cell.length_b   1.000
_cell.length_c   1.000
_cell.angle_alpha   90.00
_cell.angle_beta   90.00
_cell.angle_gamma   90.00
#
_symmetry.space_group_name_H-M   'P 1'
#
loop_
_entity.id
_entity.type
_entity.pdbx_description
1 polymer ?
#
loop_
_entity_poly.entity_id
_entity_poly.type
_entity_poly.pdbx_seq_one_letter_code
_entity_poly.pdbx_strand_id
1 'polypeptide(L)'
;MNTKLTLTLEKEVIETAKKYAKEKGQSLSEMVENYFKLLTVNRINLKEDQLSPKVRKLRGIIKTTENVDYKQMLTEELSKKYGI
;
A
#
# COMPACT_ATOMS: atom_id res chain seq x y z
N MET A 1 -21.14 6.37 3.75
CA MET A 1 -22.21 5.55 4.35
C MET A 1 -21.56 4.23 4.73
N ASN A 2 -21.60 3.81 6.00
CA ASN A 2 -20.84 2.65 6.45
C ASN A 2 -21.76 1.42 6.46
N THR A 3 -21.34 0.34 5.81
CA THR A 3 -22.06 -0.93 5.75
C THR A 3 -21.25 -2.03 6.41
N LYS A 4 -21.93 -3.01 7.01
CA LYS A 4 -21.27 -4.15 7.65
C LYS A 4 -20.99 -5.22 6.60
N LEU A 5 -19.76 -5.70 6.56
CA LEU A 5 -19.34 -6.86 5.77
C LEU A 5 -19.04 -8.02 6.72
N THR A 6 -19.73 -9.15 6.53
CA THR A 6 -19.49 -10.38 7.30
C THR A 6 -18.74 -11.37 6.42
N LEU A 7 -17.57 -11.82 6.87
CA LEU A 7 -16.74 -12.79 6.17
C LEU A 7 -16.65 -14.07 7.01
N THR A 8 -16.83 -15.22 6.36
CA THR A 8 -16.61 -16.53 6.99
C THR A 8 -15.17 -16.96 6.71
N LEU A 9 -14.38 -17.14 7.77
CA LEU A 9 -12.98 -17.51 7.73
C LEU A 9 -12.71 -18.54 8.83
N GLU A 10 -11.61 -19.26 8.70
CA GLU A 10 -11.15 -20.17 9.74
C GLU A 10 -10.79 -19.40 11.02
N LYS A 11 -11.10 -20.00 12.18
CA LYS A 11 -10.88 -19.38 13.49
C LYS A 11 -9.41 -19.05 13.73
N GLU A 12 -8.50 -19.93 13.31
CA GLU A 12 -7.05 -19.76 13.47
C GLU A 12 -6.52 -18.53 12.70
N VAL A 13 -7.07 -18.30 11.50
CA VAL A 13 -6.76 -17.14 10.67
C VAL A 13 -7.25 -15.86 11.35
N ILE A 14 -8.47 -15.86 11.91
CA ILE A 14 -9.04 -14.70 12.61
C ILE A 14 -8.16 -14.30 13.81
N GLU A 15 -7.74 -15.27 14.62
CA GLU A 15 -6.92 -14.99 15.80
C GLU A 15 -5.51 -14.48 15.44
N THR A 16 -4.89 -15.09 14.45
CA THR A 16 -3.57 -14.64 13.94
C THR A 16 -3.66 -13.22 13.38
N ALA A 17 -4.70 -12.92 12.61
CA ALA A 17 -4.91 -11.59 12.04
C ALA A 17 -5.20 -10.52 13.11
N LYS A 18 -5.99 -10.85 14.15
CA LYS A 18 -6.21 -9.94 15.28
C LYS A 18 -4.92 -9.64 16.04
N LYS A 19 -4.08 -10.65 16.27
CA LYS A 19 -2.78 -10.47 16.93
C LYS A 19 -1.90 -9.53 16.12
N TYR A 20 -1.76 -9.78 14.82
CA TYR A 20 -1.00 -8.93 13.91
C TYR A 20 -1.52 -7.47 13.91
N ALA A 21 -2.83 -7.28 13.81
CA ALA A 21 -3.43 -5.95 13.82
C ALA A 21 -3.13 -5.21 15.14
N LYS A 22 -3.23 -5.91 16.28
CA LYS A 22 -2.92 -5.34 17.61
C LYS A 22 -1.45 -4.94 17.74
N GLU A 23 -0.52 -5.75 17.25
CA GLU A 23 0.92 -5.43 17.24
C GLU A 23 1.23 -4.17 16.41
N LYS A 24 0.43 -3.91 15.37
CA LYS A 24 0.54 -2.70 14.54
C LYS A 24 -0.28 -1.51 15.06
N GLY A 25 -1.00 -1.67 16.17
CA GLY A 25 -1.88 -0.63 16.73
C GLY A 25 -3.10 -0.32 15.87
N GLN A 26 -3.56 -1.28 15.06
CA GLN A 26 -4.69 -1.13 14.15
C GLN A 26 -5.80 -2.16 14.48
N SER A 27 -7.04 -1.85 14.08
CA SER A 27 -8.12 -2.84 14.18
C SER A 27 -8.11 -3.78 12.97
N LEU A 28 -8.62 -5.01 13.13
CA LEU A 28 -8.75 -5.95 12.03
C LEU A 28 -9.65 -5.39 10.91
N SER A 29 -10.73 -4.69 11.28
CA SER A 29 -11.63 -4.05 10.32
C SER A 29 -10.93 -2.96 9.51
N GLU A 30 -10.12 -2.12 10.16
CA GLU A 30 -9.33 -1.07 9.49
C GLU A 30 -8.29 -1.69 8.53
N MET A 31 -7.64 -2.77 8.95
CA MET A 31 -6.67 -3.49 8.12
C MET A 31 -7.32 -4.01 6.83
N VAL A 32 -8.50 -4.63 6.93
CA VAL A 32 -9.24 -5.17 5.78
C VAL A 32 -9.79 -4.05 4.90
N GLU A 33 -10.32 -2.98 5.48
CA GLU A 33 -10.80 -1.82 4.74
C GLU A 33 -9.67 -1.17 3.92
N ASN A 34 -8.49 -1.01 4.52
CA ASN A 34 -7.31 -0.48 3.83
C ASN A 34 -6.85 -1.40 2.69
N TYR A 35 -6.93 -2.71 2.88
CA TYR A 35 -6.63 -3.66 1.81
C TYR A 35 -7.62 -3.52 0.63
N PHE A 36 -8.93 -3.43 0.89
CA PHE A 36 -9.90 -3.20 -0.17
C PHE A 36 -9.72 -1.85 -0.87
N LYS A 37 -9.37 -0.80 -0.14
CA LYS A 37 -8.99 0.49 -0.74
C LYS A 37 -7.80 0.30 -1.68
N LEU A 38 -6.74 -0.38 -1.26
CA LEU A 38 -5.57 -0.63 -2.11
C LEU A 38 -5.93 -1.38 -3.41
N LEU A 39 -6.78 -2.41 -3.32
CA LEU A 39 -7.21 -3.17 -4.49
C LEU A 39 -8.10 -2.36 -5.46
N THR A 40 -8.89 -1.43 -4.93
CA THR A 40 -9.86 -0.64 -5.72
C THR A 40 -9.29 0.69 -6.21
N VAL A 41 -8.18 1.15 -5.62
CA VAL A 41 -7.51 2.42 -5.94
C VAL A 41 -7.05 2.51 -7.39
N ASN A 42 -6.67 1.41 -8.06
CA ASN A 42 -6.32 1.44 -9.48
C ASN A 42 -7.50 1.75 -10.42
N ARG A 43 -8.73 1.90 -9.91
CA ARG A 43 -9.91 2.36 -10.67
C ARG A 43 -10.27 3.81 -10.40
N ILE A 44 -9.65 4.44 -9.41
CA ILE A 44 -9.93 5.82 -9.02
C ILE A 44 -8.59 6.54 -9.07
N ASN A 45 -8.37 7.36 -10.11
CA ASN A 45 -7.24 8.28 -10.17
C ASN A 45 -7.13 9.01 -8.81
N LEU A 46 -6.18 8.59 -7.98
CA LEU A 46 -5.99 9.14 -6.64
C LEU A 46 -5.71 10.63 -6.78
N LYS A 47 -6.67 11.43 -6.33
CA LYS A 47 -6.50 12.87 -6.27
C LYS A 47 -5.47 13.19 -5.17
N GLU A 48 -4.73 14.26 -5.39
CA GLU A 48 -3.56 14.65 -4.59
C GLU A 48 -3.88 14.94 -3.11
N ASP A 49 -5.15 15.27 -2.84
CA ASP A 49 -5.75 15.49 -1.53
C ASP A 49 -5.94 14.20 -0.72
N GLN A 50 -6.03 13.04 -1.38
CA GLN A 50 -6.20 11.73 -0.73
C GLN A 50 -4.88 11.07 -0.32
N LEU A 51 -3.73 11.65 -0.70
CA LEU A 51 -2.42 11.15 -0.29
C LEU A 51 -2.13 11.54 1.16
N SER A 52 -1.52 10.59 1.90
CA SER A 52 -1.03 10.88 3.25
C SER A 52 -0.04 12.04 3.23
N PRO A 53 0.04 12.86 4.28
CA PRO A 53 0.93 14.04 4.30
C PRO A 53 2.39 13.70 4.00
N LYS A 54 2.86 12.52 4.44
CA LYS A 54 4.22 12.04 4.13
C LYS A 54 4.37 11.74 2.64
N VAL A 55 3.44 10.99 2.05
CA VAL A 55 3.50 10.64 0.62
C VAL A 55 3.36 11.88 -0.25
N ARG A 56 2.50 12.83 0.11
CA ARG A 56 2.34 14.11 -0.59
C ARG A 56 3.64 14.93 -0.59
N LYS A 57 4.35 14.98 0.54
CA LYS A 57 5.64 15.66 0.63
C LYS A 57 6.70 15.00 -0.25
N LEU A 58 6.70 13.68 -0.35
CA LEU A 58 7.68 12.91 -1.13
C LEU A 58 7.38 12.91 -2.63
N ARG A 59 6.09 12.95 -3.01
CA ARG A 59 5.63 12.96 -4.40
C ARG A 59 6.03 14.27 -5.07
N GLY A 60 6.84 14.19 -6.13
CA GLY A 60 7.33 15.35 -6.87
C GLY A 60 8.64 15.96 -6.36
N ILE A 61 9.24 15.41 -5.29
CA ILE A 61 10.63 15.74 -4.92
C ILE A 61 11.60 15.32 -6.03
N ILE A 62 11.37 14.11 -6.57
CA ILE A 62 12.11 13.62 -7.72
C ILE A 62 11.42 14.16 -8.96
N LYS A 63 11.97 15.25 -9.50
CA LYS A 63 11.57 15.80 -10.79
C LYS A 63 12.42 15.14 -11.86
N THR A 64 11.83 14.21 -12.61
CA THR A 64 12.49 13.59 -13.75
C THR A 64 12.17 14.43 -14.99
N THR A 65 13.20 14.95 -15.65
CA THR A 65 13.08 15.78 -16.87
C THR A 65 12.99 14.96 -18.15
N GLU A 66 13.29 13.66 -18.07
CA GLU A 66 13.37 12.76 -19.21
C GLU A 66 12.43 11.56 -19.03
N ASN A 67 12.08 10.91 -20.13
CA ASN A 67 11.24 9.73 -20.16
C ASN A 67 12.07 8.52 -19.68
N VAL A 68 12.45 8.53 -18.40
CA VAL A 68 13.33 7.53 -17.81
C VAL A 68 12.54 6.25 -17.59
N ASP A 69 12.99 5.16 -18.22
CA ASP A 69 12.45 3.82 -17.96
C ASP A 69 12.87 3.38 -16.56
N TYR A 70 11.98 3.65 -15.60
CA TYR A 70 12.16 3.29 -14.19
C TYR A 70 12.55 1.82 -14.00
N LYS A 71 12.03 0.91 -14.82
CA LYS A 71 12.31 -0.53 -14.66
C LYS A 71 13.75 -0.85 -15.03
N GLN A 72 14.26 -0.27 -16.11
CA GLN A 72 15.65 -0.46 -16.52
C GLN A 72 16.61 0.09 -15.46
N MET A 73 16.39 1.33 -15.03
CA MET A 73 17.25 1.99 -14.03
C MET A 73 17.25 1.26 -12.68
N LEU A 74 16.08 0.76 -12.25
CA LEU A 74 15.98 -0.05 -11.03
C LEU A 74 16.74 -1.37 -11.16
N THR A 75 16.65 -2.02 -12.31
CA THR A 75 17.32 -3.30 -12.56
C THR A 75 18.84 -3.13 -12.53
N GLU A 76 19.36 -2.09 -13.19
CA GLU A 76 20.80 -1.77 -13.18
C GLU A 76 21.34 -1.51 -11.79
N GLU A 77 20.64 -0.71 -10.97
CA GLU A 77 21.09 -0.38 -9.61
C GLU A 77 21.02 -1.60 -8.66
N LEU A 78 20.01 -2.46 -8.82
CA LEU A 78 19.93 -3.71 -8.07
C LEU A 78 21.06 -4.68 -8.49
N SER A 79 21.34 -4.79 -9.78
CA SER A 79 22.48 -5.57 -10.31
C SER A 79 23.81 -5.06 -9.75
N LYS A 80 24.05 -3.73 -9.73
CA LYS A 80 25.26 -3.16 -9.12
C LYS A 80 25.37 -3.44 -7.62
N LYS A 81 24.26 -3.34 -6.90
CA LYS A 81 24.25 -3.50 -5.44
C LYS A 81 24.42 -4.95 -5.00
N TYR A 82 23.78 -5.89 -5.71
CA TYR A 82 23.74 -7.31 -5.35
C TYR A 82 24.64 -8.19 -6.22
N GLY A 83 25.30 -7.62 -7.23
CA GLY A 83 26.25 -8.33 -8.10
C GLY A 83 25.60 -9.38 -9.00
N ILE A 84 24.37 -9.12 -9.47
CA ILE A 84 23.64 -9.99 -10.42
C ILE A 84 23.84 -9.50 -11.84
#